data_AF-A0A3M1ZM93-F1
#
_entry.id   AF-A0A3M1ZM93-F1
#
_cell.length_a   1.000
_cell.length_b   1.000
_cell.length_c   1.000
_cell.angle_alpha   90.00
_cell.angle_beta   90.00
_cell.angle_gamma   90.00
#
_symmetry.space_group_name_H-M   'P 1'
#
loop_
_entity.id
_entity.type
_entity.pdbx_description
1 polymer ?
#
loop_
_entity_poly.entity_id
_entity_poly.type
_entity_poly.pdbx_seq_one_letter_code
_entity_poly.pdbx_strand_id
1 'polypeptide(L)'
;MKRTMILFAIPLLITACATPHQERTTTTGAIIGATAGAVIGSQSDRTAEGAIIGGVLGGLTGAIIGQDDQIHAGQARYHRTRCPGGERFFRMAQRERNMHEKIELMQKGLRYCPNNPAAHNDLGVAYMRVGNRKAAISHFRRALQLEPAYEPARRNLLRLQRNVNHDRQKHEREHHNRHEHHEYDD
;
A
#
# COMPACT_ATOMS: atom_id res chain seq x y z
N MET A 1 15.56 -53.98 -31.16
CA MET A 1 15.54 -54.68 -29.86
C MET A 1 16.17 -53.76 -28.80
N LYS A 2 15.49 -53.59 -27.65
CA LYS A 2 15.97 -53.02 -26.35
C LYS A 2 16.29 -51.50 -26.39
N ARG A 3 15.48 -50.57 -25.88
CA ARG A 3 14.75 -50.50 -24.60
C ARG A 3 15.65 -50.88 -23.41
N THR A 4 16.53 -49.96 -23.01
CA THR A 4 17.02 -49.83 -21.63
C THR A 4 17.41 -48.37 -21.34
N MET A 5 16.55 -47.68 -20.58
CA MET A 5 16.93 -46.87 -19.42
C MET A 5 17.82 -45.66 -19.71
N ILE A 6 17.31 -44.45 -19.98
CA ILE A 6 16.51 -43.64 -19.02
C ILE A 6 16.89 -43.97 -17.57
N LEU A 7 18.16 -43.80 -17.18
CA LEU A 7 18.55 -43.78 -15.77
C LEU A 7 19.78 -42.94 -15.40
N PHE A 8 20.23 -42.04 -16.27
CA PHE A 8 21.33 -41.10 -15.96
C PHE A 8 20.94 -39.63 -16.15
N ALA A 9 19.67 -39.29 -15.98
CA ALA A 9 19.16 -37.91 -15.91
C ALA A 9 18.79 -37.50 -14.47
N ILE A 10 19.24 -38.25 -13.46
CA ILE A 10 18.96 -38.01 -12.03
C ILE A 10 20.27 -38.28 -11.28
N PRO A 11 21.22 -37.32 -11.28
CA PRO A 11 21.47 -36.62 -10.03
C PRO A 11 21.86 -35.14 -10.23
N LEU A 12 21.35 -34.45 -11.26
CA LEU A 12 21.51 -32.99 -11.41
C LEU A 12 20.36 -32.20 -10.76
N LEU A 13 19.64 -32.81 -9.80
CA LEU A 13 18.51 -32.23 -9.08
C LEU A 13 18.69 -32.19 -7.55
N ILE A 14 19.86 -32.56 -7.01
CA ILE A 14 20.06 -32.65 -5.55
C ILE A 14 21.14 -31.69 -5.02
N THR A 15 21.86 -30.95 -5.87
CA THR A 15 22.94 -30.04 -5.41
C THR A 15 22.65 -28.57 -5.67
N ALA A 16 21.47 -28.08 -5.25
CA ALA A 16 21.19 -26.65 -5.17
C ALA A 16 20.54 -26.21 -3.85
N CYS A 17 20.48 -27.09 -2.85
CA CYS A 17 20.18 -26.71 -1.46
C CYS A 17 21.49 -26.52 -0.67
N ALA A 18 22.37 -25.66 -1.17
CA ALA A 18 23.53 -25.18 -0.44
C ALA A 18 23.92 -23.79 -0.96
N THR A 19 22.97 -22.85 -0.97
CA THR A 19 23.31 -21.44 -1.03
C THR A 19 23.68 -20.95 0.38
N PRO A 20 24.84 -20.29 0.52
CA PRO A 20 25.46 -20.02 1.80
C PRO A 20 24.84 -18.80 2.46
N HIS A 21 24.74 -18.85 3.79
CA HIS A 21 24.74 -17.70 4.71
C HIS A 21 23.81 -16.53 4.33
N GLN A 22 22.54 -16.68 4.72
CA GLN A 22 21.47 -15.68 4.70
C GLN A 22 21.86 -14.39 5.45
N GLU A 23 22.55 -13.44 4.80
CA GLU A 23 22.67 -12.07 5.32
C GLU A 23 21.34 -11.31 5.16
N ARG A 24 20.52 -11.40 6.21
CA ARG A 24 19.54 -10.41 6.68
C ARG A 24 18.60 -9.80 5.62
N THR A 25 17.71 -10.67 5.14
CA THR A 25 16.24 -10.54 4.96
C THR A 25 15.53 -9.19 4.74
N THR A 26 16.00 -8.02 5.16
CA THR A 26 15.27 -6.74 4.92
C THR A 26 15.67 -6.07 3.61
N THR A 27 16.96 -6.12 3.24
CA THR A 27 17.51 -5.39 2.09
C THR A 27 17.14 -6.05 0.76
N THR A 28 17.14 -7.38 0.69
CA THR A 28 16.84 -8.14 -0.53
C THR A 28 15.38 -7.99 -0.95
N GLY A 29 14.48 -8.01 0.03
CA GLY A 29 13.06 -7.76 -0.20
C GLY A 29 12.82 -6.37 -0.76
N ALA A 30 13.46 -5.34 -0.19
CA ALA A 30 13.28 -3.96 -0.64
C ALA A 30 13.79 -3.72 -2.05
N ILE A 31 14.88 -4.37 -2.45
CA ILE A 31 15.40 -4.26 -3.81
C ILE A 31 14.46 -4.94 -4.81
N ILE A 32 14.03 -6.18 -4.55
CA ILE A 32 13.12 -6.93 -5.43
C ILE A 32 11.78 -6.22 -5.58
N GLY A 33 11.28 -5.72 -4.44
CA GLY A 33 10.10 -4.90 -4.43
C GLY A 33 10.29 -3.69 -5.32
N ALA A 34 11.38 -2.93 -5.15
CA ALA A 34 11.60 -1.69 -5.87
C ALA A 34 11.72 -1.89 -7.37
N THR A 35 12.42 -2.92 -7.81
CA THR A 35 12.53 -3.22 -9.24
C THR A 35 11.18 -3.62 -9.83
N ALA A 36 10.43 -4.52 -9.17
CA ALA A 36 9.10 -4.91 -9.62
C ALA A 36 8.12 -3.71 -9.66
N GLY A 37 8.17 -2.88 -8.63
CA GLY A 37 7.38 -1.65 -8.57
C GLY A 37 7.76 -0.66 -9.67
N ALA A 38 9.04 -0.53 -10.01
CA ALA A 38 9.52 0.34 -11.09
C ALA A 38 8.96 -0.10 -12.45
N VAL A 39 8.99 -1.41 -12.73
CA VAL A 39 8.45 -2.00 -13.97
C VAL A 39 6.93 -1.81 -14.09
N ILE A 40 6.21 -1.89 -12.97
CA ILE A 40 4.78 -1.58 -12.96
C ILE A 40 4.56 -0.08 -13.17
N GLY A 41 5.39 0.76 -12.54
CA GLY A 41 5.33 2.23 -12.66
C GLY A 41 5.68 2.75 -14.05
N SER A 42 6.53 2.05 -14.81
CA SER A 42 6.96 2.48 -16.14
C SER A 42 5.86 2.39 -17.19
N GLN A 43 4.82 1.59 -16.97
CA GLN A 43 3.63 1.56 -17.82
C GLN A 43 2.69 2.76 -17.59
N SER A 44 3.01 3.66 -16.66
CA SER A 44 2.17 4.82 -16.30
C SER A 44 3.00 6.09 -16.04
N ASP A 45 4.20 6.20 -16.63
CA ASP A 45 5.15 7.33 -16.44
C ASP A 45 5.47 7.66 -14.97
N ARG A 46 5.34 6.67 -14.10
CA ARG A 46 5.47 6.79 -12.64
C ARG A 46 6.47 5.77 -12.11
N THR A 47 7.53 5.50 -12.88
CA THR A 47 8.59 4.53 -12.56
C THR A 47 9.18 4.78 -11.17
N ALA A 48 9.47 6.03 -10.82
CA ALA A 48 10.01 6.38 -9.50
C ALA A 48 9.00 6.14 -8.36
N GLU A 49 7.72 6.50 -8.55
CA GLU A 49 6.68 6.20 -7.57
C GLU A 49 6.50 4.69 -7.41
N GLY A 50 6.51 3.97 -8.53
CA GLY A 50 6.44 2.52 -8.57
C GLY A 50 7.60 1.87 -7.82
N ALA A 51 8.83 2.33 -8.05
CA ALA A 51 10.03 1.80 -7.41
C ALA A 51 10.01 2.00 -5.90
N ILE A 52 9.61 3.17 -5.44
CA ILE A 52 9.51 3.46 -4.00
C ILE A 52 8.44 2.55 -3.36
N ILE A 53 7.27 2.41 -3.99
CA ILE A 53 6.17 1.58 -3.47
C ILE A 53 6.57 0.11 -3.42
N GLY A 54 7.15 -0.35 -4.52
CA GLY A 54 7.65 -1.69 -4.64
C GLY A 54 8.65 -2.00 -3.53
N GLY A 55 9.63 -1.12 -3.32
CA GLY A 55 10.68 -1.36 -2.33
C GLY A 55 10.18 -1.38 -0.90
N VAL A 56 9.19 -0.54 -0.58
CA VAL A 56 8.51 -0.60 0.71
C VAL A 56 7.80 -1.94 0.88
N LEU A 57 7.05 -2.41 -0.12
CA LEU A 57 6.31 -3.68 -0.03
C LEU A 57 7.25 -4.90 0.06
N GLY A 58 8.28 -4.94 -0.77
CA GLY A 58 9.22 -6.05 -0.78
C GLY A 58 10.09 -6.09 0.48
N GLY A 59 10.45 -4.95 1.06
CA GLY A 59 11.23 -4.92 2.32
C GLY A 59 10.48 -5.54 3.51
N LEU A 60 9.15 -5.53 3.47
CA LEU A 60 8.28 -6.00 4.55
C LEU A 60 7.99 -7.50 4.48
N THR A 61 7.95 -8.14 3.30
CA THR A 61 7.87 -9.61 3.19
C THR A 61 9.16 -10.30 3.62
N GLY A 62 10.28 -9.57 3.58
CA GLY A 62 11.53 -9.97 4.21
C GLY A 62 11.46 -10.09 5.74
N ALA A 63 10.47 -9.49 6.40
CA ALA A 63 10.38 -9.40 7.86
C ALA A 63 9.47 -10.47 8.51
N ILE A 64 9.16 -11.59 7.86
CA ILE A 64 8.06 -12.50 8.27
C ILE A 64 8.29 -13.33 9.56
N ILE A 65 9.39 -13.18 10.32
CA ILE A 65 9.48 -13.82 11.65
C ILE A 65 9.61 -12.76 12.74
N GLY A 66 8.46 -12.47 13.37
CA GLY A 66 8.39 -11.84 14.69
C GLY A 66 7.49 -10.62 14.79
N GLN A 67 6.17 -10.78 14.62
CA GLN A 67 5.16 -10.10 15.45
C GLN A 67 3.75 -10.55 15.07
N ASP A 68 3.26 -11.53 15.82
CA ASP A 68 1.83 -11.74 16.03
C ASP A 68 1.35 -10.63 16.98
N ASP A 69 0.50 -9.72 16.49
CA ASP A 69 -0.43 -8.97 17.34
C ASP A 69 -1.56 -8.33 16.51
N GLN A 70 -2.63 -9.12 16.39
CA GLN A 70 -4.03 -8.75 16.63
C GLN A 70 -4.64 -7.50 15.96
N ILE A 71 -5.68 -7.82 15.19
CA ILE A 71 -6.75 -7.00 14.65
C ILE A 71 -7.37 -6.08 15.71
N HIS A 72 -7.14 -4.76 15.64
CA HIS A 72 -7.99 -3.74 16.27
C HIS A 72 -8.35 -2.62 15.29
N ALA A 73 -9.39 -2.87 14.49
CA ALA A 73 -9.97 -1.91 13.54
C ALA A 73 -10.83 -0.79 14.20
N GLY A 74 -10.72 -0.56 15.51
CA GLY A 74 -11.66 0.31 16.23
C GLY A 74 -11.05 1.34 17.18
N GLN A 75 -9.75 1.27 17.49
CA GLN A 75 -9.15 2.15 18.51
C GLN A 75 -7.76 2.58 18.09
N ALA A 76 -7.67 3.51 17.14
CA ALA A 76 -6.48 4.32 16.92
C ALA A 76 -6.27 5.21 18.16
N ARG A 77 -5.76 4.64 19.25
CA ARG A 77 -5.26 5.43 20.36
C ARG A 77 -4.07 6.20 19.83
N TYR A 78 -4.14 7.53 19.90
CA TYR A 78 -3.15 8.52 19.46
C TYR A 78 -1.80 8.44 20.24
N HIS A 79 -1.38 7.26 20.66
CA HIS A 79 -0.21 7.06 21.50
C HIS A 79 1.00 6.63 20.68
N ARG A 80 1.68 7.64 20.12
CA ARG A 80 3.15 7.59 20.00
C ARG A 80 3.84 8.95 20.04
N THR A 81 3.08 10.05 19.91
CA THR A 81 3.62 11.40 20.05
C THR A 81 2.70 12.21 20.94
N ARG A 82 3.10 12.43 22.19
CA ARG A 82 2.36 13.29 23.13
C ARG A 82 2.42 14.71 22.55
N CYS A 83 1.29 15.19 22.04
CA CYS A 83 1.23 16.48 21.36
C CYS A 83 0.20 17.37 22.06
N PRO A 84 0.61 18.08 23.13
CA PRO A 84 -0.28 18.98 23.85
C PRO A 84 -0.77 20.09 22.90
N GLY A 85 -2.09 20.21 22.75
CA GLY A 85 -2.75 21.22 21.93
C GLY A 85 -3.65 20.67 20.84
N GLY A 86 -3.24 19.61 20.15
CA GLY A 86 -4.01 19.02 19.04
C GLY A 86 -5.06 18.00 19.47
N GLU A 87 -4.87 17.33 20.61
CA GLU A 87 -5.75 16.26 21.10
C GLU A 87 -7.22 16.68 21.22
N ARG A 88 -7.49 17.93 21.62
CA ARG A 88 -8.86 18.45 21.73
C ARG A 88 -9.58 18.40 20.38
N PHE A 89 -8.88 18.76 19.30
CA PHE A 89 -9.44 18.78 17.97
C PHE A 89 -9.68 17.38 17.45
N PHE A 90 -8.76 16.44 17.69
CA PHE A 90 -8.96 15.04 17.34
C PHE A 90 -10.15 14.41 18.09
N ARG A 91 -10.33 14.75 19.37
CA ARG A 91 -11.49 14.29 20.15
C ARG A 91 -12.81 14.84 19.62
N MET A 92 -12.85 16.13 19.26
CA MET A 92 -14.02 16.73 18.62
C MET A 92 -14.31 16.05 17.28
N ALA A 93 -13.28 15.86 16.45
CA ALA A 93 -13.38 15.20 15.13
C ALA A 93 -13.89 13.76 15.22
N GLN A 94 -13.61 13.04 16.31
CA GLN A 94 -14.13 11.68 16.52
C GLN A 94 -15.63 11.64 16.81
N ARG A 95 -16.16 12.68 17.47
CA ARG A 95 -17.58 12.81 17.78
C ARG A 95 -18.37 13.41 16.61
N GLU A 96 -17.68 14.08 15.70
CA GLU A 96 -18.31 14.75 14.58
C GLU A 96 -18.80 13.76 13.51
N ARG A 97 -20.08 13.92 13.11
CA ARG A 97 -20.72 13.08 12.09
C ARG A 97 -20.55 13.67 10.70
N ASN A 98 -20.49 15.00 10.60
CA ASN A 98 -20.27 15.68 9.33
C ASN A 98 -18.81 15.50 8.87
N MET A 99 -18.61 14.87 7.71
CA MET A 99 -17.27 14.57 7.23
C MET A 99 -16.45 15.82 6.88
N HIS A 100 -17.09 16.91 6.44
CA HIS A 100 -16.40 18.16 6.11
C HIS A 100 -15.89 18.84 7.38
N GLU A 101 -16.73 18.94 8.40
CA GLU A 101 -16.34 19.52 9.70
C GLU A 101 -15.30 18.64 10.41
N LYS A 102 -15.44 17.32 10.32
CA LYS A 102 -14.41 16.38 10.77
C LYS A 102 -13.06 16.66 10.11
N ILE A 103 -13.02 16.84 8.79
CA ILE A 103 -11.78 17.18 8.06
C ILE A 103 -11.16 18.46 8.61
N GLU A 104 -11.94 19.52 8.82
CA GLU A 104 -11.42 20.77 9.38
C GLU A 104 -10.84 20.60 10.78
N LEU A 105 -11.56 19.90 11.66
CA LEU A 105 -11.08 19.63 13.02
C LEU A 105 -9.78 18.83 13.00
N MET A 106 -9.70 17.82 12.14
CA MET A 106 -8.48 17.02 11.96
C MET A 106 -7.31 17.85 11.43
N GLN A 107 -7.53 18.73 10.45
CA GLN A 107 -6.50 19.65 9.96
C GLN A 107 -6.03 20.60 11.07
N LYS A 108 -6.96 21.18 11.84
CA LYS A 108 -6.64 22.04 12.99
C LYS A 108 -5.77 21.29 14.01
N GLY A 109 -6.11 20.03 14.32
CA GLY A 109 -5.29 19.19 15.19
C GLY A 109 -3.89 18.90 14.63
N LEU A 110 -3.79 18.60 13.34
CA LEU A 110 -2.51 18.37 12.66
C LEU A 110 -1.60 19.61 12.61
N ARG A 111 -2.13 20.83 12.72
CA ARG A 111 -1.29 22.04 12.89
C ARG A 111 -0.47 22.01 14.18
N TYR A 112 -0.97 21.33 15.22
CA TYR A 112 -0.24 21.11 16.49
C TYR A 112 0.54 19.80 16.47
N CYS A 113 0.04 18.79 15.74
CA CYS A 113 0.59 17.44 15.71
C CYS A 113 0.98 17.00 14.29
N PRO A 114 1.89 17.71 13.59
CA PRO A 114 2.14 17.47 12.16
C PRO A 114 2.78 16.12 11.85
N ASN A 115 3.35 15.45 12.86
CA ASN A 115 4.05 14.18 12.72
C ASN A 115 3.26 13.02 13.36
N ASN A 116 1.93 13.13 13.41
CA ASN A 116 1.09 12.07 13.96
C ASN A 116 0.57 11.13 12.84
N PRO A 117 1.08 9.88 12.73
CA PRO A 117 0.68 8.97 11.67
C PRO A 117 -0.80 8.57 11.77
N ALA A 118 -1.33 8.39 12.97
CA ALA A 118 -2.74 8.08 13.18
C ALA A 118 -3.67 9.21 12.73
N ALA A 119 -3.34 10.46 13.06
CA ALA A 119 -4.08 11.64 12.62
C ALA A 119 -4.10 11.75 11.08
N HIS A 120 -2.97 11.50 10.42
CA HIS A 120 -2.91 11.47 8.97
C HIS A 120 -3.76 10.34 8.38
N ASN A 121 -3.71 9.13 8.94
CA ASN A 121 -4.57 8.04 8.50
C ASN A 121 -6.07 8.38 8.65
N ASP A 122 -6.49 8.89 9.80
CA ASP A 122 -7.88 9.22 10.06
C ASP A 122 -8.38 10.33 9.11
N LEU A 123 -7.51 11.28 8.75
CA LEU A 123 -7.82 12.35 7.80
C LEU A 123 -7.94 11.79 6.38
N GLY A 124 -7.06 10.84 6.03
CA GLY A 124 -7.17 10.10 4.77
C GLY A 124 -8.49 9.33 4.66
N VAL A 125 -8.94 8.69 5.74
CA VAL A 125 -10.25 8.02 5.79
C VAL A 125 -11.40 9.02 5.61
N ALA A 126 -11.32 10.19 6.26
CA ALA A 126 -12.34 11.23 6.10
C ALA A 126 -12.41 11.73 4.65
N TYR A 127 -11.28 11.99 4.01
CA TYR A 127 -11.22 12.37 2.60
C TYR A 127 -11.77 11.29 1.65
N MET A 128 -11.48 10.02 1.92
CA MET A 128 -12.02 8.91 1.15
C MET A 128 -13.56 8.89 1.23
N ARG A 129 -14.14 9.17 2.40
CA ARG A 129 -15.61 9.18 2.61
C ARG A 129 -16.31 10.32 1.87
N VAL A 130 -15.64 11.45 1.65
CA VAL A 130 -16.16 12.56 0.83
C VAL A 130 -15.77 12.43 -0.65
N GLY A 131 -15.24 11.27 -1.08
CA GLY A 131 -14.89 11.00 -2.48
C GLY A 131 -13.56 11.61 -2.94
N ASN A 132 -12.84 12.36 -2.10
CA ASN A 132 -11.55 12.96 -2.46
C ASN A 132 -10.41 11.93 -2.33
N ARG A 133 -10.34 11.00 -3.30
CA ARG A 133 -9.33 9.93 -3.33
C ARG A 133 -7.90 10.48 -3.35
N LYS A 134 -7.64 11.59 -4.07
CA LYS A 134 -6.30 12.18 -4.18
C LYS A 134 -5.77 12.65 -2.83
N ALA A 135 -6.59 13.40 -2.07
CA ALA A 135 -6.21 13.85 -0.73
C ALA A 135 -6.04 12.66 0.24
N ALA A 136 -6.91 11.64 0.13
CA ALA A 136 -6.80 10.42 0.92
C ALA A 136 -5.44 9.72 0.74
N ILE A 137 -5.03 9.50 -0.53
CA ILE A 137 -3.72 8.90 -0.87
C ILE A 137 -2.58 9.70 -0.24
N SER A 138 -2.61 11.03 -0.38
CA SER A 138 -1.56 11.91 0.17
C SER A 138 -1.38 11.71 1.67
N HIS A 139 -2.48 11.67 2.42
CA HIS A 139 -2.43 11.49 3.87
C HIS A 139 -2.06 10.07 4.30
N PHE A 140 -2.50 9.02 3.60
CA PHE A 140 -2.01 7.67 3.88
C PHE A 140 -0.50 7.54 3.61
N ARG A 141 0.00 8.13 2.53
CA ARG A 141 1.45 8.19 2.25
C ARG A 141 2.19 8.93 3.36
N ARG A 142 1.67 10.06 3.85
CA ARG A 142 2.29 10.79 4.95
C ARG A 142 2.35 9.96 6.24
N ALA A 143 1.28 9.22 6.57
CA ALA A 143 1.29 8.32 7.72
C ALA A 143 2.39 7.24 7.60
N LEU A 144 2.55 6.64 6.41
CA LEU A 144 3.60 5.63 6.15
C LEU A 144 5.01 6.22 6.09
N GLN A 145 5.17 7.49 5.71
CA GLN A 145 6.47 8.17 5.81
C GLN A 145 6.89 8.40 7.27
N LEU A 146 5.92 8.71 8.14
CA LEU A 146 6.16 8.93 9.56
C LEU A 146 6.38 7.61 10.31
N GLU A 147 5.61 6.58 9.96
CA GLU A 147 5.71 5.25 10.53
C GLU A 147 5.50 4.20 9.42
N PRO A 148 6.59 3.66 8.83
CA PRO A 148 6.51 2.68 7.74
C PRO A 148 5.72 1.41 8.09
N ALA A 149 5.71 1.03 9.37
CA ALA A 149 4.96 -0.12 9.89
C ALA A 149 3.50 0.21 10.24
N TYR A 150 2.99 1.40 9.91
CA TYR A 150 1.62 1.81 10.27
C TYR A 150 0.57 1.10 9.40
N GLU A 151 0.24 -0.13 9.82
CA GLU A 151 -0.66 -1.06 9.14
C GLU A 151 -2.01 -0.46 8.68
N PRO A 152 -2.72 0.37 9.49
CA PRO A 152 -4.00 0.92 9.06
C PRO A 152 -3.88 1.77 7.78
N ALA A 153 -2.85 2.61 7.65
CA ALA A 153 -2.65 3.42 6.45
C ALA A 153 -2.28 2.55 5.24
N ARG A 154 -1.47 1.50 5.45
CA ARG A 154 -1.09 0.56 4.38
C ARG A 154 -2.31 -0.15 3.81
N ARG A 155 -3.18 -0.70 4.68
CA ARG A 155 -4.42 -1.36 4.25
C ARG A 155 -5.37 -0.40 3.52
N ASN A 156 -5.51 0.82 4.04
CA ASN A 156 -6.38 1.83 3.41
C ASN A 156 -5.87 2.24 2.03
N LEU A 157 -4.57 2.45 1.87
CA LEU A 157 -3.95 2.80 0.59
C LEU A 157 -4.11 1.68 -0.44
N LEU A 158 -3.84 0.42 -0.05
CA LEU A 158 -4.02 -0.75 -0.91
C LEU A 158 -5.47 -0.89 -1.40
N ARG A 159 -6.45 -0.74 -0.49
CA ARG A 159 -7.86 -0.80 -0.86
C ARG A 159 -8.24 0.28 -1.87
N LEU A 160 -7.75 1.51 -1.66
CA LEU A 160 -8.07 2.64 -2.53
C LEU A 160 -7.48 2.46 -3.94
N GLN A 161 -6.27 1.92 -4.04
CA GLN A 161 -5.60 1.68 -5.32
C GLN A 161 -6.25 0.55 -6.12
N ARG A 162 -6.71 -0.53 -5.47
CA ARG A 162 -7.45 -1.59 -6.17
C ARG A 162 -8.72 -1.04 -6.84
N ASN A 163 -9.45 -0.18 -6.15
CA ASN A 163 -10.66 0.43 -6.70
C ASN A 163 -10.32 1.33 -7.90
N VAL A 164 -9.26 2.14 -7.82
CA VAL A 164 -8.83 2.98 -8.95
C VAL A 164 -8.45 2.13 -10.17
N ASN A 165 -7.72 1.03 -9.97
CA ASN A 165 -7.34 0.14 -11.06
C ASN A 165 -8.56 -0.57 -11.67
N HIS A 166 -9.53 -0.98 -10.85
CA HIS A 166 -10.77 -1.58 -11.32
C HIS A 166 -11.63 -0.60 -12.12
N ASP A 167 -11.80 0.63 -11.61
CA ASP A 167 -12.53 1.71 -12.29
C ASP A 167 -11.88 2.01 -13.66
N ARG A 168 -10.55 2.08 -13.70
CA ARG A 168 -9.79 2.30 -14.93
C ARG A 168 -9.96 1.18 -15.95
N GLN A 169 -9.81 -0.09 -15.52
CA GLN A 169 -9.99 -1.25 -16.41
C GLN A 169 -11.41 -1.32 -16.97
N LYS A 170 -12.41 -0.97 -16.17
CA LYS A 170 -13.81 -0.94 -16.62
C LYS A 170 -14.00 0.12 -17.71
N HIS A 171 -13.47 1.33 -17.50
CA HIS A 171 -13.51 2.39 -18.52
C HIS A 171 -12.77 2.00 -19.80
N GLU A 172 -11.60 1.38 -19.71
CA GLU A 172 -10.84 0.91 -20.89
C GLU A 172 -11.63 -0.14 -21.69
N ARG A 173 -12.29 -1.09 -21.02
CA ARG A 173 -13.15 -2.10 -21.67
C ARG A 173 -14.39 -1.49 -22.33
N GLU A 174 -15.05 -0.55 -21.67
CA GLU A 174 -16.21 0.15 -22.24
C GLU A 174 -15.83 0.98 -23.46
N HIS A 175 -14.64 1.61 -23.43
CA HIS A 175 -14.13 2.36 -24.57
C HIS A 175 -13.75 1.45 -25.73
N HIS A 176 -13.15 0.29 -25.47
CA HIS A 176 -12.81 -0.71 -26.48
C HIS A 176 -14.07 -1.30 -27.15
N ASN A 177 -15.05 -1.75 -26.36
CA ASN A 177 -16.31 -2.30 -26.90
C ASN A 177 -17.11 -1.28 -27.74
N ARG A 178 -17.02 0.02 -27.42
CA ARG A 178 -17.71 1.07 -28.19
C ARG A 178 -17.08 1.29 -29.56
N HIS A 179 -15.77 1.08 -29.69
CA HIS A 179 -15.06 1.21 -30.96
C HIS A 179 -15.27 -0.02 -31.85
N GLU A 180 -15.35 -1.22 -31.28
CA GLU A 180 -15.64 -2.45 -32.05
C GLU A 180 -17.04 -2.49 -32.66
N HIS A 181 -18.04 -1.83 -32.06
CA HIS A 181 -19.39 -1.76 -32.63
C HIS A 181 -19.52 -0.76 -33.78
N HIS A 182 -18.61 0.21 -33.92
CA HIS A 182 -18.66 1.17 -35.03
C HIS A 182 -17.95 0.68 -36.31
N GLU A 183 -17.15 -0.38 -36.24
CA GLU A 183 -16.38 -0.91 -37.37
C GLU A 183 -17.14 -1.98 -38.19
N TYR A 184 -18.37 -2.34 -37.77
CA TYR A 184 -19.20 -3.35 -38.44
C TYR A 184 -20.44 -2.78 -39.16
N ASP A 185 -20.67 -1.47 -39.09
CA ASP A 185 -21.88 -0.81 -39.61
C ASP A 185 -21.66 0.07 -40.87
N ASP A 186 -20.46 0.05 -41.49
CA ASP A 186 -20.14 0.71 -42.78
C ASP A 186 -19.87 -0.31 -43.90
#